data_AF-A0A6B3HSY2-F1
#
_entry.id   AF-A0A6B3HSY2-F1
#
_cell.length_a   1.000
_cell.length_b   1.000
_cell.length_c   1.000
_cell.angle_alpha   90.00
_cell.angle_beta   90.00
_cell.angle_gamma   90.00
#
_symmetry.space_group_name_H-M   'P 1'
#
loop_
_entity.id
_entity.type
_entity.pdbx_description
1 polymer ?
#
loop_
_entity_poly.entity_id
_entity_poly.type
_entity_poly.pdbx_seq_one_letter_code
_entity_poly.pdbx_strand_id
1 'polypeptide(L)' 'MSAARKHTALPKAQILIEALPWLTRHNGKTVVIKFGGNAMIDEELKAAFAQDVVFLRHAGLKPVVVHGGG' A
#
# COMPACT_ATOMS: atom_id res chain seq x y z
N MET A 1 38.59 -3.13 -7.68
CA MET A 1 37.82 -2.09 -6.97
C MET A 1 36.36 -2.52 -6.95
N SER A 2 35.87 -3.05 -5.81
CA SER A 2 34.47 -3.49 -5.68
C SER A 2 33.63 -2.27 -5.31
N ALA A 3 32.71 -1.87 -6.20
CA ALA A 3 31.77 -0.81 -5.92
C ALA A 3 30.89 -1.22 -4.73
N ALA A 4 30.97 -0.46 -3.64
CA ALA A 4 30.16 -0.67 -2.45
C ALA A 4 28.68 -0.75 -2.84
N ARG A 5 28.07 -1.92 -2.63
CA ARG A 5 26.65 -2.16 -2.80
C ARG A 5 25.92 -1.19 -1.86
N LYS A 6 25.30 -0.14 -2.38
CA LYS A 6 24.50 0.80 -1.56
C LYS A 6 23.43 -0.03 -0.84
N HIS A 7 23.56 -0.15 0.48
CA HIS A 7 22.74 -1.05 1.28
C HIS A 7 21.35 -0.43 1.55
N THR A 8 20.47 -0.50 0.55
CA THR A 8 19.12 0.11 0.58
C THR A 8 18.18 -0.53 1.60
N ALA A 9 18.55 -1.68 2.17
CA ALA A 9 17.75 -2.36 3.19
C ALA A 9 17.67 -1.60 4.51
N LEU A 10 18.75 -0.93 4.94
CA LEU A 10 18.77 -0.21 6.22
C LEU A 10 17.78 0.97 6.23
N PRO A 11 17.79 1.88 5.22
CA PRO A 11 16.77 2.92 5.14
C PRO A 11 15.33 2.38 5.06
N LYS A 12 15.10 1.28 4.33
CA LYS A 12 13.77 0.67 4.22
C LYS A 12 13.30 0.08 5.55
N ALA A 13 14.19 -0.58 6.30
CA ALA A 13 13.87 -1.13 7.61
C ALA A 13 13.48 -0.02 8.59
N GLN A 14 14.19 1.11 8.56
CA GLN A 14 13.87 2.28 9.39
C GLN A 14 12.47 2.81 9.11
N ILE A 15 12.10 2.98 7.82
CA ILE A 15 10.75 3.43 7.42
C ILE A 15 9.68 2.46 7.93
N LEU A 16 9.91 1.15 7.83
CA LEU A 16 8.95 0.15 8.30
C LEU A 16 8.80 0.17 9.83
N ILE A 17 9.89 0.35 10.57
CA ILE A 17 9.87 0.47 12.04
C ILE A 17 9.05 1.70 12.46
N GLU A 18 9.24 2.84 11.80
CA GLU A 18 8.48 4.07 12.06
C GLU A 18 6.98 3.92 11.75
N ALA A 19 6.63 3.07 10.79
CA ALA A 19 5.24 2.74 10.47
C ALA A 19 4.58 1.73 11.44
N LEU A 20 5.34 0.99 12.25
CA LEU A 20 4.79 -0.06 13.14
C LEU A 20 3.67 0.44 14.07
N PRO A 21 3.77 1.61 14.72
CA PRO A 21 2.68 2.10 15.56
C PRO A 21 1.38 2.29 14.77
N TRP A 22 1.47 2.73 13.51
CA TRP A 22 0.29 2.86 12.64
C TRP A 22 -0.27 1.50 12.27
N LEU A 23 0.56 0.55 11.85
CA LEU A 23 0.16 -0.81 11.51
C LEU A 23 -0.57 -1.49 12.67
N THR A 24 -0.01 -1.42 13.88
CA THR A 24 -0.62 -1.99 15.09
C THR A 24 -1.97 -1.35 15.41
N ARG A 25 -2.10 -0.02 15.27
CA ARG A 25 -3.38 0.69 15.52
C ARG A 25 -4.48 0.31 14.55
N HIS A 26 -4.14 -0.12 13.34
CA HIS A 26 -5.10 -0.41 12.27
C HIS A 26 -5.24 -1.90 11.94
N ASN A 27 -4.44 -2.76 12.57
CA ASN A 27 -4.53 -4.20 12.41
C ASN A 27 -5.95 -4.71 12.67
N GLY A 28 -6.46 -5.54 11.76
CA GLY A 28 -7.79 -6.14 11.82
C GLY A 28 -8.95 -5.19 11.50
N LYS A 29 -8.72 -3.88 11.34
CA LYS A 29 -9.77 -2.89 11.05
C LYS A 29 -10.24 -2.99 9.60
N THR A 30 -11.53 -2.73 9.40
CA THR A 30 -12.10 -2.55 8.07
C THR A 30 -11.82 -1.14 7.56
N VAL A 31 -11.37 -1.03 6.32
CA VAL A 31 -11.17 0.24 5.62
C VAL A 31 -11.99 0.21 4.35
N VAL A 32 -12.89 1.18 4.18
CA VAL A 32 -13.71 1.31 2.99
C VAL A 32 -13.07 2.33 2.06
N ILE A 33 -12.76 1.93 0.84
CA ILE A 33 -12.03 2.73 -0.14
C ILE A 33 -12.95 2.98 -1.33
N LYS A 34 -13.28 4.23 -1.60
CA LYS A 34 -14.00 4.61 -2.81
C LYS A 34 -13.02 4.70 -3.97
N PHE A 35 -13.12 3.76 -4.91
CA PHE A 35 -12.36 3.76 -6.16
C PHE A 35 -13.22 4.35 -7.29
N GLY A 36 -12.74 5.39 -7.96
CA GLY A 36 -13.55 6.14 -8.93
C GLY A 36 -12.80 7.25 -9.66
N GLY A 37 -13.40 7.76 -10.74
CA GLY A 37 -12.83 8.84 -11.56
C GLY A 37 -11.71 8.36 -12.49
N ASN A 38 -10.76 9.25 -12.82
CA ASN A 38 -9.67 8.99 -13.78
C ASN A 38 -8.81 7.75 -13.43
N ALA A 39 -8.72 7.41 -12.14
CA ALA A 39 -8.01 6.21 -11.68
C ALA A 39 -8.65 4.89 -12.14
N MET A 40 -9.91 4.90 -12.59
CA MET A 40 -10.58 3.74 -13.21
C MET A 40 -10.47 3.70 -14.73
N ILE A 41 -9.76 4.64 -15.36
CA ILE A 41 -9.59 4.67 -16.81
C ILE A 41 -8.15 4.38 -17.18
N ASP A 42 -7.22 5.02 -16.48
CA ASP A 42 -5.78 4.82 -16.67
C ASP A 42 -5.33 3.46 -16.10
N GLU A 43 -4.68 2.63 -16.93
CA GLU A 43 -4.26 1.28 -16.54
C GLU A 43 -3.12 1.26 -15.52
N GLU A 44 -2.22 2.26 -15.56
CA GLU A 44 -1.13 2.36 -14.59
C GLU A 44 -1.67 2.70 -13.21
N LEU A 45 -2.62 3.64 -13.14
CA LEU A 45 -3.30 4.01 -11.89
C LEU A 45 -4.17 2.87 -11.34
N LYS A 46 -4.85 2.09 -12.20
CA LYS A 46 -5.57 0.88 -11.77
C LYS A 46 -4.63 -0.14 -11.14
N ALA A 47 -3.49 -0.40 -11.78
CA ALA A 47 -2.52 -1.38 -11.31
C ALA A 47 -1.91 -0.93 -9.97
N ALA A 48 -1.55 0.34 -9.85
CA ALA A 48 -1.05 0.92 -8.60
C ALA A 48 -2.09 0.80 -7.47
N PHE A 49 -3.35 1.16 -7.74
CA PHE A 49 -4.44 1.04 -6.78
C PHE A 49 -4.64 -0.42 -6.31
N ALA A 50 -4.60 -1.38 -7.23
CA ALA A 50 -4.72 -2.79 -6.90
C ALA A 50 -3.56 -3.26 -6.01
N GLN A 51 -2.33 -2.83 -6.28
CA GLN A 51 -1.17 -3.12 -5.44
C GLN A 51 -1.33 -2.56 -4.02
N ASP A 52 -1.84 -1.35 -3.87
CA ASP A 52 -2.09 -0.73 -2.57
C ASP A 52 -3.16 -1.49 -1.78
N VAL A 53 -4.25 -1.94 -2.42
CA VAL A 53 -5.28 -2.75 -1.78
C VAL A 53 -4.70 -4.09 -1.28
N VAL A 54 -3.85 -4.73 -2.09
CA VAL A 54 -3.14 -5.96 -1.70
C VAL A 54 -2.19 -5.70 -0.53
N PHE A 55 -1.44 -4.59 -0.57
CA PHE A 55 -0.57 -4.18 0.52
C PHE A 55 -1.35 -4.00 1.82
N LEU A 56 -2.48 -3.29 1.81
CA LEU A 56 -3.31 -3.09 3.00
C LEU A 56 -3.81 -4.42 3.57
N ARG A 57 -4.16 -5.38 2.70
CA ARG A 57 -4.54 -6.74 3.12
C ARG A 57 -3.38 -7.47 3.79
N HIS A 58 -2.18 -7.41 3.22
CA HIS A 58 -0.97 -8.01 3.82
C HIS A 58 -0.54 -7.32 5.11
N ALA A 59 -0.80 -6.01 5.24
CA ALA A 59 -0.55 -5.23 6.44
C ALA A 59 -1.55 -5.51 7.58
N GLY A 60 -2.50 -6.43 7.39
CA GLY A 60 -3.45 -6.86 8.41
C GLY A 60 -4.79 -6.13 8.40
N LEU A 61 -5.02 -5.19 7.47
CA LEU A 61 -6.31 -4.52 7.32
C LEU A 61 -7.30 -5.39 6.53
N LYS A 62 -8.58 -4.99 6.59
CA LYS A 62 -9.67 -5.59 5.81
C LYS A 62 -10.19 -4.56 4.81
N PRO A 63 -9.50 -4.33 3.68
CA PRO A 63 -9.96 -3.36 2.69
C PRO A 63 -11.26 -3.82 2.03
N VAL A 64 -12.18 -2.87 1.84
CA VAL A 64 -13.44 -3.02 1.10
C VAL A 64 -13.44 -1.93 0.04
N VAL A 65 -13.34 -2.34 -1.23
CA VAL A 65 -13.37 -1.40 -2.34
C VAL A 65 -14.82 -1.19 -2.77
N VAL A 66 -15.26 0.06 -2.77
CA VAL A 66 -16.52 0.49 -3.38
C VAL A 66 -16.17 1.25 -4.64
N HIS A 67 -16.63 0.76 -5.79
CA HIS A 67 -16.50 1.47 -7.05
C HIS A 67 -17.88 1.78 -7.62
N GLY A 68 -17.97 2.84 -8.41
CA GLY A 68 -19.17 3.21 -9.17
C GLY A 68 -18.79 3.54 -10.61
N GLY A 69 -19.76 3.56 -11.53
CA GLY A 69 -19.53 3.71 -12.98
C GLY A 69 -19.21 2.37 -13.67
N GLY A 70 -19.58 2.13 -14.93
CA GLY A 70 -20.13 3.06 -15.93
C GLY A 70 -19.12 4.09 -16.39
#